data_AF-A0AAJ5Z9J3-F1
#
_entry.id   AF-A0AAJ5Z9J3-F1
#
_cell.length_a   1.000
_cell.length_b   1.000
_cell.length_c   1.000
_cell.angle_alpha   90.00
_cell.angle_beta   90.00
_cell.angle_gamma   90.00
#
_symmetry.space_group_name_H-M   'P 1'
#
loop_
_entity.id
_entity.type
_entity.pdbx_description
1 polymer ?
#
loop_
_entity_poly.entity_id
_entity_poly.type
_entity_poly.pdbx_seq_one_letter_code
_entity_poly.pdbx_strand_id
1 'polypeptide(L)'
;MDISQPCSQHFTFKMLFHCGETWQRIQCPNLPEQTESWLAYRELATHILDPLVEAFGPPLLTYGFCGVTLRKAILSNASPGIAPTLDQHAACELNQRGRVVCPRQGAAVDLIYPGKNSYQVALWLAQHTPFDRLYLYGPDRPLHISYGPEQNRALIELTTHHGRRMPKRLTLTQLKGMC
;
A
#
# COMPACT_ATOMS: atom_id res chain seq x y z
N MET A 1 -18.99 -6.32 5.10
CA MET A 1 -18.69 -5.70 6.40
C MET A 1 -18.99 -4.21 6.29
N ASP A 2 -19.27 -3.51 7.40
CA ASP A 2 -19.44 -2.05 7.37
C ASP A 2 -18.06 -1.38 7.51
N ILE A 3 -17.76 -0.40 6.66
CA ILE A 3 -16.47 0.31 6.67
C ILE A 3 -16.24 1.17 7.90
N SER A 4 -17.31 1.53 8.63
CA SER A 4 -17.20 2.28 9.88
C SER A 4 -16.65 1.42 11.03
N GLN A 5 -16.68 0.09 10.87
CA GLN A 5 -16.18 -0.83 11.87
C GLN A 5 -14.64 -0.77 12.00
N PRO A 6 -14.11 -1.08 13.19
CA PRO A 6 -12.67 -1.26 13.37
C PRO A 6 -12.11 -2.29 12.39
N CYS A 7 -11.05 -1.90 11.70
CA CYS A 7 -10.19 -2.77 10.92
C CYS A 7 -9.14 -3.41 11.84
N SER A 8 -8.51 -2.60 12.69
CA SER A 8 -7.50 -2.98 13.68
C SER A 8 -7.61 -2.09 14.93
N GLN A 9 -6.59 -2.06 15.80
CA GLN A 9 -6.59 -1.24 17.02
C GLN A 9 -6.73 0.26 16.70
N HIS A 10 -6.02 0.74 15.67
CA HIS A 10 -5.92 2.17 15.37
C HIS A 10 -6.67 2.62 14.10
N PHE A 11 -7.20 1.68 13.31
CA PHE A 11 -7.78 1.98 12.00
C PHE A 11 -9.19 1.42 11.85
N THR A 12 -10.05 2.18 11.15
CA THR A 12 -11.28 1.65 10.54
C THR A 12 -11.04 1.31 9.08
N PHE A 13 -11.89 0.47 8.48
CA PHE A 13 -11.78 0.19 7.03
C PHE A 13 -11.96 1.45 6.18
N LYS A 14 -12.82 2.38 6.62
CA LYS A 14 -13.03 3.67 5.94
C LYS A 14 -11.72 4.45 5.80
N MET A 15 -10.87 4.46 6.83
CA MET A 15 -9.57 5.15 6.78
C MET A 15 -8.64 4.54 5.72
N LEU A 16 -8.73 3.24 5.48
CA LEU A 16 -7.89 2.53 4.50
C LEU A 16 -8.48 2.56 3.09
N PHE A 17 -9.80 2.65 2.94
CA PHE A 17 -10.45 2.52 1.63
C PHE A 17 -10.69 3.87 0.95
N HIS A 18 -10.77 4.94 1.75
CA HIS A 18 -11.14 6.27 1.28
C HIS A 18 -10.01 7.30 1.44
N CYS A 19 -8.77 6.87 1.73
CA CYS A 19 -7.63 7.79 1.89
C CYS A 19 -7.03 8.30 0.57
N GLY A 20 -7.33 7.65 -0.57
CA GLY A 20 -6.72 7.98 -1.86
C GLY A 20 -7.21 9.29 -2.46
N GLU A 21 -6.31 10.09 -3.04
CA GLU A 21 -6.64 11.37 -3.70
C GLU A 21 -7.71 11.20 -4.80
N THR A 22 -7.56 10.18 -5.65
CA THR A 22 -8.55 9.92 -6.72
C THR A 22 -9.92 9.60 -6.12
N TRP A 23 -9.98 8.83 -5.04
CA TRP A 23 -11.24 8.55 -4.34
C TRP A 23 -11.82 9.81 -3.72
N GLN A 24 -11.01 10.65 -3.07
CA GLN A 24 -11.47 11.92 -2.48
C GLN A 24 -12.09 12.85 -3.53
N ARG A 25 -11.58 12.84 -4.77
CA ARG A 25 -12.11 13.64 -5.87
C ARG A 25 -13.43 13.12 -6.44
N ILE A 26 -13.56 11.81 -6.63
CA ILE A 26 -14.72 11.23 -7.36
C ILE A 26 -15.76 10.57 -6.46
N GLN A 27 -15.36 10.21 -5.23
CA GLN A 27 -16.18 9.56 -4.19
C GLN A 27 -17.00 8.38 -4.70
N CYS A 28 -16.41 7.58 -5.59
CA CYS A 28 -17.10 6.41 -6.16
C CYS A 28 -17.26 5.31 -5.11
N PRO A 29 -18.19 4.35 -5.33
CA PRO A 29 -18.22 3.12 -4.53
C PRO A 29 -16.85 2.43 -4.54
N ASN A 30 -16.30 2.17 -3.36
CA ASN A 30 -14.98 1.55 -3.21
C ASN A 30 -14.96 0.62 -1.99
N LEU A 31 -15.68 -0.49 -2.12
CA LEU A 31 -15.78 -1.53 -1.10
C LEU A 31 -15.29 -2.86 -1.69
N PRO A 32 -14.58 -3.69 -0.93
CA PRO A 32 -14.20 -5.01 -1.40
C PRO A 32 -15.41 -5.92 -1.61
N GLU A 33 -15.44 -6.59 -2.76
CA GLU A 33 -16.45 -7.61 -3.09
C GLU A 33 -16.09 -8.97 -2.47
N GLN A 34 -14.79 -9.26 -2.31
CA GLN A 34 -14.31 -10.52 -1.74
C GLN A 34 -14.07 -10.40 -0.23
N THR A 35 -14.46 -11.42 0.54
CA THR A 35 -14.26 -11.45 2.00
C THR A 35 -12.77 -11.45 2.35
N GLU A 36 -11.96 -12.12 1.53
CA GLU A 36 -10.52 -12.24 1.63
C GLU A 36 -9.83 -10.88 1.54
N SER A 37 -10.40 -9.93 0.78
CA SER A 37 -9.87 -8.57 0.70
C SER A 37 -10.06 -7.80 2.01
N TRP A 38 -11.22 -7.97 2.67
CA TRP A 38 -11.46 -7.39 4.00
C TRP A 38 -10.49 -7.96 5.04
N LEU A 39 -10.30 -9.28 5.03
CA LEU A 39 -9.35 -9.96 5.92
C LEU A 39 -7.92 -9.51 5.66
N ALA A 40 -7.50 -9.41 4.39
CA ALA A 40 -6.17 -8.95 4.04
C ALA A 40 -5.86 -7.54 4.54
N TYR A 41 -6.83 -6.62 4.50
CA TYR A 41 -6.66 -5.28 5.06
C TYR A 41 -6.60 -5.26 6.59
N ARG A 42 -7.35 -6.16 7.26
CA ARG A 42 -7.25 -6.35 8.72
C ARG A 42 -5.87 -6.86 9.12
N GLU A 43 -5.35 -7.84 8.40
CA GLU A 43 -4.01 -8.38 8.63
C GLU A 43 -2.92 -7.32 8.39
N LEU A 44 -2.99 -6.58 7.28
CA LEU A 44 -2.10 -5.46 6.99
C LEU A 44 -2.13 -4.43 8.13
N ALA A 45 -3.32 -4.02 8.56
CA ALA A 45 -3.46 -3.02 9.61
C ALA A 45 -2.90 -3.51 10.95
N THR A 46 -3.20 -4.76 11.33
CA THR A 46 -2.74 -5.37 12.59
C THR A 46 -1.22 -5.59 12.62
N HIS A 47 -0.63 -6.07 11.53
CA HIS A 47 0.78 -6.48 11.52
C HIS A 47 1.75 -5.40 11.05
N ILE A 48 1.28 -4.39 10.33
CA ILE A 48 2.11 -3.29 9.82
C ILE A 48 1.72 -1.97 10.46
N LEU A 49 0.46 -1.56 10.34
CA LEU A 49 0.06 -0.19 10.66
C LEU A 49 -0.07 0.07 12.16
N ASP A 50 -0.59 -0.88 12.94
CA ASP A 50 -0.69 -0.72 14.38
C ASP A 50 0.71 -0.58 15.01
N PRO A 51 1.71 -1.46 14.74
CA PRO A 51 3.08 -1.26 15.22
C PRO A 51 3.70 0.06 14.77
N LEU A 52 3.39 0.50 13.55
CA LEU A 52 3.89 1.77 13.01
C LEU A 52 3.30 2.97 13.78
N VAL A 53 2.02 2.91 14.14
CA VAL A 53 1.36 3.93 14.98
C VAL A 53 1.98 3.96 16.37
N GLU A 54 2.24 2.80 16.98
CA GLU A 54 2.90 2.76 18.30
C GLU A 54 4.32 3.35 18.27
N ALA A 55 5.02 3.24 17.15
CA ALA A 55 6.39 3.75 17.02
C ALA A 55 6.49 5.23 16.63
N PHE A 56 5.62 5.71 15.74
CA PHE A 56 5.74 7.04 15.12
C PHE A 56 4.49 7.91 15.25
N GLY A 57 3.41 7.41 15.84
CA GLY A 57 2.09 8.01 15.80
C GLY A 57 1.37 7.77 14.46
N PRO A 58 0.17 8.33 14.26
CA PRO A 58 -0.62 8.11 13.05
C PRO A 58 0.07 8.60 11.76
N PRO A 59 0.19 7.77 10.71
CA PRO A 59 0.68 8.22 9.41
C PRO A 59 -0.40 8.97 8.63
N LEU A 60 0.01 9.78 7.65
CA LEU A 60 -0.89 10.20 6.58
C LEU A 60 -0.95 9.10 5.53
N LEU A 61 -2.11 8.45 5.42
CA LEU A 61 -2.38 7.49 4.35
C LEU A 61 -2.71 8.25 3.06
N THR A 62 -2.03 7.94 1.97
CA THR A 62 -2.20 8.60 0.68
C THR A 62 -2.85 7.73 -0.38
N TYR A 63 -2.86 6.41 -0.16
CA TYR A 63 -3.55 5.44 -1.02
C TYR A 63 -3.75 4.12 -0.26
N GLY A 64 -4.83 3.40 -0.58
CA GLY A 64 -5.23 2.18 0.10
C GLY A 64 -6.11 1.34 -0.81
N PHE A 65 -7.23 0.79 -0.36
CA PHE A 65 -8.00 -0.17 -1.18
C PHE A 65 -8.40 0.39 -2.55
N CYS A 66 -8.22 -0.43 -3.59
CA CYS A 66 -8.57 -0.11 -4.97
C CYS A 66 -9.51 -1.14 -5.57
N GLY A 67 -10.81 -0.92 -5.38
CA GLY A 67 -11.87 -1.71 -6.01
C GLY A 67 -12.01 -1.41 -7.49
N VAL A 68 -12.85 -2.20 -8.17
CA VAL A 68 -12.99 -2.17 -9.64
C VAL A 68 -13.34 -0.78 -10.20
N THR A 69 -14.23 -0.03 -9.52
CA THR A 69 -14.67 1.30 -9.97
C THR A 69 -13.57 2.33 -9.84
N LEU A 70 -12.88 2.36 -8.69
CA LEU A 70 -11.75 3.26 -8.46
C LEU A 70 -10.60 2.95 -9.43
N ARG A 71 -10.29 1.65 -9.61
CA ARG A 71 -9.28 1.19 -10.57
C ARG A 71 -9.56 1.68 -11.98
N LYS A 72 -10.80 1.56 -12.47
CA LYS A 72 -11.19 2.06 -13.80
C LYS A 72 -10.95 3.57 -13.94
N ALA A 73 -11.30 4.36 -12.92
CA ALA A 73 -11.08 5.81 -12.91
C ALA A 73 -9.59 6.18 -12.90
N ILE A 74 -8.75 5.41 -12.21
CA ILE A 74 -7.30 5.63 -12.24
C ILE A 74 -6.73 5.29 -13.62
N LEU A 75 -7.16 4.18 -14.22
CA LEU A 75 -6.68 3.72 -15.54
C LEU A 75 -7.11 4.62 -16.70
N SER A 76 -8.16 5.44 -16.54
CA SER A 76 -8.54 6.44 -17.54
C SER A 76 -7.64 7.68 -17.59
N ASN A 77 -6.72 7.86 -16.63
CA ASN A 77 -5.78 8.97 -16.65
C ASN A 77 -4.67 8.74 -17.70
N ALA A 78 -4.15 9.82 -18.30
CA ALA A 78 -3.08 9.76 -19.30
C ALA A 78 -1.79 9.12 -18.78
N SER A 79 -1.52 9.26 -17.48
CA SER A 79 -0.41 8.58 -16.78
C SER A 79 -0.97 7.89 -15.54
N PRO A 80 -1.47 6.64 -15.69
CA PRO A 80 -2.05 5.92 -14.57
C PRO A 80 -0.95 5.54 -13.57
N GLY A 81 -1.11 5.96 -12.31
CA GLY A 81 -0.14 5.75 -11.24
C GLY A 81 -0.08 4.32 -10.69
N ILE A 82 -0.69 3.33 -11.35
CA ILE A 82 -0.81 1.95 -10.87
C ILE A 82 -0.32 0.95 -11.91
N ALA A 83 0.18 -0.20 -11.45
CA ALA A 83 0.53 -1.34 -12.30
C ALA A 83 -0.67 -2.31 -12.38
N PRO A 84 -1.42 -2.37 -13.49
CA PRO A 84 -2.78 -2.94 -13.49
C PRO A 84 -2.91 -4.39 -13.01
N THR A 85 -1.87 -5.21 -13.17
CA THR A 85 -1.87 -6.65 -12.81
C THR A 85 -1.02 -6.97 -11.58
N LEU A 86 -0.33 -5.98 -11.01
CA LEU A 86 0.59 -6.13 -9.88
C LEU A 86 0.22 -5.24 -8.69
N ASP A 87 -0.96 -4.63 -8.74
CA ASP A 87 -1.45 -3.69 -7.73
C ASP A 87 -2.04 -4.45 -6.52
N GLN A 88 -1.26 -4.57 -5.44
CA GLN A 88 -1.70 -5.18 -4.18
C GLN A 88 -2.75 -4.33 -3.43
N HIS A 89 -3.04 -3.11 -3.90
CA HIS A 89 -4.19 -2.34 -3.39
C HIS A 89 -5.53 -2.94 -3.81
N ALA A 90 -5.55 -3.73 -4.89
CA ALA A 90 -6.73 -4.54 -5.27
C ALA A 90 -6.92 -5.76 -4.35
N ALA A 91 -6.03 -5.97 -3.39
CA ALA A 91 -6.04 -7.07 -2.44
C ALA A 91 -6.31 -8.45 -3.08
N CYS A 92 -7.38 -9.12 -2.64
CA CYS A 92 -7.80 -10.44 -3.13
C CYS A 92 -8.95 -10.34 -4.16
N GLU A 93 -9.23 -9.15 -4.71
CA GLU A 93 -10.32 -8.95 -5.65
C GLU A 93 -10.11 -9.76 -6.93
N LEU A 94 -11.23 -10.18 -7.54
CA LEU A 94 -11.24 -10.94 -8.77
C LEU A 94 -11.46 -10.01 -9.97
N ASN A 95 -10.84 -10.35 -11.10
CA ASN A 95 -11.14 -9.74 -12.38
C ASN A 95 -12.40 -10.37 -13.00
N GLN A 96 -12.84 -9.84 -14.15
CA GLN A 96 -14.02 -10.33 -14.87
C GLN A 96 -13.94 -11.81 -15.31
N ARG A 97 -12.75 -12.42 -15.28
CA ARG A 97 -12.53 -13.86 -15.58
C ARG A 97 -12.49 -14.71 -14.30
N GLY A 98 -12.83 -14.16 -13.14
CA GLY A 98 -12.82 -14.87 -11.85
C GLY A 98 -11.41 -15.16 -11.31
N ARG A 99 -10.36 -14.51 -11.82
CA ARG A 99 -8.98 -14.68 -11.34
C ARG A 99 -8.59 -13.48 -10.47
N VAL A 100 -7.74 -13.69 -9.47
CA VAL A 100 -7.17 -12.61 -8.66
C VAL A 100 -6.55 -11.52 -9.54
N VAL A 101 -6.81 -10.25 -9.21
CA VAL A 101 -6.27 -9.09 -9.95
C VAL A 101 -4.76 -9.03 -9.78
N CYS A 102 -4.27 -9.22 -8.55
CA CYS A 102 -2.85 -9.32 -8.23
C CYS A 102 -2.55 -10.73 -7.73
N PRO A 103 -1.72 -11.52 -8.44
CA PRO A 103 -1.34 -12.87 -8.00
C PRO A 103 -0.66 -12.92 -6.64
N ARG A 104 -0.06 -11.82 -6.19
CA ARG A 104 0.61 -11.70 -4.88
C ARG A 104 -0.37 -11.74 -3.71
N GLN A 105 -1.66 -11.42 -3.98
CA GLN A 105 -2.70 -11.28 -2.96
C GLN A 105 -2.25 -10.34 -1.82
N GLY A 106 -2.84 -10.50 -0.64
CA GLY A 106 -2.57 -9.62 0.50
C GLY A 106 -3.25 -8.27 0.35
N ALA A 107 -2.71 -7.24 0.98
CA ALA A 107 -3.18 -5.86 0.85
C ALA A 107 -2.00 -4.89 0.92
N ALA A 108 -2.21 -3.66 0.45
CA ALA A 108 -1.21 -2.61 0.50
C ALA A 108 -1.79 -1.25 0.87
N VAL A 109 -0.92 -0.39 1.38
CA VAL A 109 -1.16 1.05 1.55
C VAL A 109 0.07 1.85 1.14
N ASP A 110 -0.18 3.09 0.69
CA ASP A 110 0.85 4.11 0.58
C ASP A 110 0.68 5.10 1.74
N LEU A 111 1.80 5.43 2.39
CA LEU A 111 1.80 6.29 3.57
C LEU A 111 2.99 7.23 3.61
N ILE A 112 2.84 8.34 4.33
CA ILE A 112 3.91 9.30 4.58
C ILE A 112 3.80 9.86 6.00
N TYR A 113 4.95 10.22 6.58
CA TYR A 113 5.04 11.07 7.75
C TYR A 113 5.62 12.43 7.33
N PRO A 114 4.79 13.49 7.21
CA PRO A 114 5.28 14.80 6.80
C PRO A 114 6.46 15.27 7.66
N GLY A 115 7.55 15.70 7.01
CA GLY A 115 8.76 16.14 7.68
C GLY A 115 9.67 15.03 8.22
N LYS A 116 9.36 13.74 7.96
CA LYS A 116 10.26 12.62 8.25
C LYS A 116 10.77 12.00 6.94
N ASN A 117 12.02 11.53 6.96
CA ASN A 117 12.61 10.82 5.84
C ASN A 117 11.94 9.43 5.71
N SER A 118 11.25 9.18 4.61
CA SER A 118 10.58 7.91 4.31
C SER A 118 11.53 6.71 4.28
N TYR A 119 12.83 6.91 4.05
CA TYR A 119 13.81 5.82 4.08
C TYR A 119 14.10 5.37 5.52
N GLN A 120 14.09 6.30 6.47
CA GLN A 120 14.21 5.98 7.90
C GLN A 120 12.99 5.20 8.40
N VAL A 121 11.79 5.62 7.98
CA VAL A 121 10.54 4.89 8.29
C VAL A 121 10.55 3.50 7.67
N ALA A 122 10.99 3.39 6.41
CA ALA A 122 11.11 2.11 5.73
C ALA A 122 12.16 1.18 6.36
N LEU A 123 13.28 1.74 6.83
CA LEU A 123 14.29 0.97 7.55
C LEU A 123 13.71 0.38 8.83
N TRP A 124 12.96 1.17 9.58
CA TRP A 124 12.28 0.69 10.79
C TRP A 124 11.25 -0.40 10.45
N LEU A 125 10.38 -0.19 9.46
CA LEU A 125 9.41 -1.20 9.00
C LEU A 125 10.12 -2.50 8.61
N ALA A 126 11.22 -2.40 7.86
CA ALA A 126 11.98 -3.54 7.40
C ALA A 126 12.69 -4.31 8.53
N GLN A 127 12.85 -3.72 9.71
CA GLN A 127 13.44 -4.35 10.88
C GLN A 127 12.40 -4.92 11.84
N HIS A 128 11.21 -4.30 11.94
CA HIS A 128 10.28 -4.57 13.03
C HIS A 128 8.93 -5.17 12.60
N THR A 129 8.65 -5.28 11.30
CA THR A 129 7.37 -5.77 10.80
C THR A 129 7.51 -6.91 9.78
N PRO A 130 6.53 -7.83 9.71
CA PRO A 130 6.44 -8.84 8.66
C PRO A 130 5.79 -8.23 7.42
N PHE A 131 6.55 -7.89 6.37
CA PHE A 131 6.02 -7.27 5.16
C PHE A 131 6.29 -8.15 3.93
N ASP A 132 5.41 -8.08 2.93
CA ASP A 132 5.64 -8.71 1.64
C ASP A 132 6.54 -7.83 0.77
N ARG A 133 6.17 -6.56 0.55
CA ARG A 133 6.94 -5.64 -0.29
C ARG A 133 6.94 -4.22 0.27
N LEU A 134 8.07 -3.54 0.06
CA LEU A 134 8.25 -2.14 0.38
C LEU A 134 8.83 -1.45 -0.85
N TYR A 135 8.08 -0.48 -1.39
CA TYR A 135 8.57 0.37 -2.49
C TYR A 135 8.83 1.79 -2.02
N LEU A 136 9.99 2.31 -2.40
CA LEU A 136 10.48 3.64 -2.07
C LEU A 136 10.57 4.50 -3.34
N TYR A 137 10.20 5.77 -3.23
CA TYR A 137 10.18 6.70 -4.38
C TYR A 137 11.02 7.97 -4.14
N GLY A 138 11.76 8.02 -3.04
CA GLY A 138 12.50 9.19 -2.55
C GLY A 138 12.29 9.43 -1.06
N PRO A 139 13.17 10.18 -0.39
CA PRO A 139 13.12 10.41 1.05
C PRO A 139 11.92 11.27 1.48
N ASP A 140 11.40 12.14 0.60
CA ASP A 140 10.27 13.03 0.91
C ASP A 140 8.97 12.62 0.22
N ARG A 141 8.88 11.36 -0.24
CA ARG A 141 7.69 10.82 -0.93
C ARG A 141 7.01 9.76 -0.09
N PRO A 142 5.70 9.52 -0.26
CA PRO A 142 5.04 8.37 0.36
C PRO A 142 5.77 7.09 0.02
N LEU A 143 5.85 6.17 0.96
CA LEU A 143 6.32 4.80 0.73
C LEU A 143 5.11 3.89 0.53
N HIS A 144 5.30 2.83 -0.25
CA HIS A 144 4.34 1.74 -0.37
C HIS A 144 4.76 0.59 0.53
N ILE A 145 3.81 -0.01 1.24
CA ILE A 145 4.04 -1.24 1.99
C ILE A 145 2.86 -2.20 1.82
N SER A 146 3.18 -3.48 1.65
CA SER A 146 2.20 -4.56 1.56
C SER A 146 2.44 -5.66 2.59
N TYR A 147 1.35 -6.31 2.99
CA TYR A 147 1.33 -7.53 3.77
C TYR A 147 0.59 -8.58 2.95
N GLY A 148 1.19 -9.75 2.78
CA GLY A 148 0.62 -10.79 1.94
C GLY A 148 1.19 -12.17 2.23
N PRO A 149 0.58 -13.23 1.67
CA PRO A 149 0.92 -14.61 1.99
C PRO A 149 2.36 -14.99 1.59
N GLU A 150 2.93 -14.33 0.58
CA GLU A 150 4.29 -14.64 0.11
C GLU A 150 5.38 -14.19 1.10
N GLN A 151 5.12 -13.18 1.93
CA GLN A 151 6.08 -12.63 2.91
C GLN A 151 7.49 -12.42 2.33
N ASN A 152 7.60 -11.93 1.08
CA ASN A 152 8.88 -11.90 0.35
C ASN A 152 9.94 -10.97 0.93
N ARG A 153 9.55 -10.04 1.80
CA ARG A 153 10.39 -8.96 2.33
C ARG A 153 11.15 -8.21 1.22
N ALA A 154 10.48 -7.97 0.09
CA ALA A 154 11.12 -7.35 -1.05
C ALA A 154 11.26 -5.83 -0.80
N LEU A 155 12.49 -5.34 -0.71
CA LEU A 155 12.81 -3.91 -0.62
C LEU A 155 13.21 -3.39 -2.00
N ILE A 156 12.49 -2.40 -2.52
CA ILE A 156 12.74 -1.83 -3.85
C ILE A 156 12.72 -0.31 -3.79
N GLU A 157 13.74 0.34 -4.35
CA GLU A 157 13.72 1.76 -4.67
C GLU A 157 13.38 1.95 -6.15
N LEU A 158 12.38 2.76 -6.46
CA LEU A 158 12.10 3.22 -7.81
C LEU A 158 12.75 4.58 -8.03
N THR A 159 13.79 4.62 -8.84
CA THR A 159 14.40 5.86 -9.31
C THR A 159 13.92 6.18 -10.72
N THR A 160 13.93 7.45 -11.10
CA THR A 160 13.64 7.86 -12.49
C THR A 160 14.96 8.13 -13.21
N HIS A 161 15.18 7.42 -14.32
CA HIS A 161 16.35 7.61 -15.18
C HIS A 161 15.87 7.83 -16.62
N HIS A 162 16.22 8.97 -17.22
CA HIS A 162 15.71 9.41 -18.54
C HIS A 162 14.19 9.28 -18.71
N GLY A 163 13.42 9.69 -17.70
CA GLY A 163 11.95 9.62 -17.73
C GLY A 163 11.35 8.22 -17.56
N ARG A 164 12.17 7.18 -17.38
CA ARG A 164 11.72 5.81 -17.09
C ARG A 164 11.94 5.48 -15.62
N ARG A 165 10.95 4.83 -15.00
CA ARG A 165 11.09 4.29 -13.64
C ARG A 165 11.89 3.00 -13.67
N MET A 166 12.99 2.96 -12.93
CA MET A 166 13.89 1.83 -12.81
C MET A 166 13.82 1.25 -11.39
N PRO A 167 13.34 0.02 -11.21
CA PRO A 167 13.35 -0.61 -9.89
C PRO A 167 14.76 -1.11 -9.55
N LYS A 168 15.25 -0.76 -8.37
CA LYS A 168 16.48 -1.26 -7.78
C LYS A 168 16.16 -2.02 -6.50
N ARG A 169 16.46 -3.32 -6.46
CA ARG A 169 16.32 -4.10 -5.22
C ARG A 169 17.40 -3.65 -4.23
N LEU A 170 17.00 -3.38 -2.99
CA LEU A 170 17.90 -2.97 -1.91
C LEU A 170 18.12 -4.11 -0.92
N THR A 171 19.30 -4.13 -0.31
CA THR A 171 19.54 -4.84 0.95
C THR A 171 19.26 -3.90 2.12
N LEU A 172 19.08 -4.46 3.32
CA LEU A 172 18.89 -3.66 4.53
C LEU A 172 20.10 -2.74 4.80
N THR A 173 21.32 -3.21 4.53
CA THR A 173 22.56 -2.41 4.65
C THR A 173 22.56 -1.22 3.70
N GLN A 174 22.12 -1.43 2.45
CA GLN A 174 22.02 -0.34 1.48
C GLN A 174 20.99 0.70 1.92
N LEU A 175 19.80 0.27 2.34
CA LEU A 175 18.77 1.17 2.87
C LEU A 175 19.27 1.97 4.08
N LYS A 176 19.98 1.31 5.00
CA LYS A 176 20.59 1.97 6.17
C LYS A 176 21.59 3.06 5.77
N GLY A 177 22.36 2.87 4.70
CA GLY A 177 23.29 3.86 4.17
C GLY A 177 22.64 5.05 3.45
N MET A 178 21.32 5.02 3.23
CA MET A 178 20.55 6.07 2.57
C MET A 178 19.73 6.92 3.56
N CYS A 179 19.78 6.57 4.86
CA CYS A 179 19.02 7.19 5.94
C CYS A 179 19.73 8.38 6.57
#